data_AF-A0A522NM29-F1
#
_entry.id   AF-A0A522NM29-F1
#
_cell.length_a   1.000
_cell.length_b   1.000
_cell.length_c   1.000
_cell.angle_alpha   90.00
_cell.angle_beta   90.00
_cell.angle_gamma   90.00
#
_symmetry.space_group_name_H-M   'P 1'
#
loop_
_entity.id
_entity.type
_entity.pdbx_description
1 polymer ?
#
loop_
_entity_poly.entity_id
_entity_poly.type
_entity_poly.pdbx_seq_one_letter_code
_entity_poly.pdbx_strand_id
1 'polypeptide(L)'
;MTGTSLAWDQPPWDITTPATPQTIITVVLAVAVAGFVAAAVVSWYRIKRPTFLLMLAGGYICSFNEPLIDFLCHCFFPADGWVGHTVFHRSIPIWVILAYVIFYGGLTYLLSVAFEGGITRRTLWIGIGVWGALNLAMEIPLLHSKLYLYYGDQPFVVGGFPLSQLVFNAFGSLLGAVVITRLSWLFTGARRLLLLVVPFVTFMSSWVVGMPLFLVLGTDAPHGVRMLAAVVSMALGLFGIDTLIRFGTGQFRLLPPVAAAQDADGRLLAANPDRSAVGA
;
A
#
# COMPACT_ATOMS: atom_id res chain seq x y z
N MET A 1 6.08 -40.14 -20.45
CA MET A 1 5.47 -38.88 -20.00
C MET A 1 6.61 -37.92 -19.70
N THR A 2 6.99 -37.10 -20.67
CA THR A 2 7.92 -35.99 -20.47
C THR A 2 7.23 -35.00 -19.56
N GLY A 3 7.63 -34.96 -18.28
CA GLY A 3 7.10 -34.00 -17.32
C GLY A 3 7.34 -32.60 -17.87
N THR A 4 6.27 -31.92 -18.23
CA THR A 4 6.29 -30.49 -18.50
C THR A 4 6.77 -29.83 -17.22
N SER A 5 8.05 -29.46 -17.16
CA SER A 5 8.54 -28.57 -16.10
C SER A 5 7.69 -27.31 -16.21
N LEU A 6 6.89 -27.02 -15.19
CA LEU A 6 6.19 -25.75 -15.10
C LEU A 6 7.24 -24.65 -15.31
N ALA A 7 7.02 -23.76 -16.27
CA ALA A 7 7.87 -22.59 -16.53
C ALA A 7 7.81 -21.55 -15.39
N TRP A 8 7.35 -21.97 -14.22
CA TRP A 8 6.98 -21.15 -13.08
C TRP A 8 7.67 -21.70 -11.83
N ASP A 9 8.50 -20.86 -11.21
CA ASP A 9 9.18 -21.16 -9.94
C ASP A 9 8.14 -21.57 -8.89
N GLN A 10 8.21 -22.81 -8.40
CA GLN A 10 7.24 -23.28 -7.41
C GLN A 10 7.58 -22.72 -6.03
N PRO A 11 6.57 -22.37 -5.22
CA PRO A 11 6.79 -22.05 -3.82
C PRO A 11 7.46 -23.23 -3.11
N PRO A 12 8.36 -22.98 -2.14
CA PRO A 12 8.99 -24.04 -1.37
C PRO A 12 8.01 -24.54 -0.31
N TRP A 13 7.12 -25.45 -0.70
CA TRP A 13 6.04 -25.97 0.15
C TRP A 13 6.52 -26.72 1.39
N ASP A 14 7.81 -27.06 1.47
CA ASP A 14 8.45 -27.85 2.52
C ASP A 14 8.96 -27.03 3.71
N ILE A 15 8.98 -25.69 3.61
CA ILE A 15 9.39 -24.86 4.74
C ILE A 15 8.31 -24.86 5.83
N THR A 16 8.76 -24.79 7.08
CA THR A 16 7.92 -24.78 8.29
C THR A 16 8.05 -23.46 9.04
N THR A 17 7.00 -23.04 9.71
CA THR A 17 6.95 -21.77 10.44
C THR A 17 7.86 -21.82 11.67
N PRO A 18 8.88 -20.95 11.76
CA PRO A 18 9.70 -20.88 12.97
C PRO A 18 8.91 -20.21 14.11
N ALA A 19 8.56 -20.99 15.13
CA ALA A 19 7.66 -20.55 16.21
C ALA A 19 8.15 -19.31 16.98
N THR A 20 9.45 -19.23 17.29
CA THR A 20 10.02 -18.13 18.06
C THR A 20 9.97 -16.80 17.30
N PRO A 21 10.52 -16.67 16.06
CA PRO A 21 10.33 -15.48 15.24
C PRO A 21 8.87 -15.08 15.04
N GLN A 22 7.99 -16.05 14.76
CA GLN A 22 6.55 -15.80 14.59
C GLN A 22 5.94 -15.16 15.85
N THR A 23 6.24 -15.72 17.02
CA THR A 23 5.71 -15.22 18.29
C THR A 23 6.19 -13.78 18.53
N ILE A 24 7.49 -13.53 18.38
CA ILE A 24 8.09 -12.21 18.61
C ILE A 24 7.45 -11.15 17.70
N ILE A 25 7.42 -11.39 16.39
CA ILE A 25 6.87 -10.39 15.46
C ILE A 25 5.37 -10.18 15.66
N THR A 26 4.62 -11.24 15.97
CA THR A 26 3.18 -11.13 16.22
C THR A 26 2.91 -10.27 17.45
N VAL A 27 3.65 -10.48 18.55
CA VAL A 27 3.48 -9.70 19.78
C VAL A 27 3.85 -8.24 19.55
N VAL A 28 4.97 -7.96 18.88
CA VAL A 28 5.41 -6.59 18.58
C VAL A 28 4.35 -5.86 17.74
N LEU A 29 3.85 -6.49 16.68
CA LEU A 29 2.85 -5.88 15.81
C LEU A 29 1.49 -5.76 16.51
N ALA A 30 1.10 -6.71 17.37
CA ALA A 30 -0.13 -6.63 18.15
C ALA A 30 -0.11 -5.45 19.13
N VAL A 31 1.01 -5.24 19.84
CA VAL A 31 1.21 -4.08 20.72
C VAL A 31 1.17 -2.78 19.92
N ALA A 32 1.83 -2.73 18.76
CA ALA A 32 1.77 -1.57 17.88
C ALA A 32 0.34 -1.28 17.42
N VAL A 33 -0.40 -2.27 16.90
CA VAL A 33 -1.81 -2.13 16.52
C VAL A 33 -2.66 -1.62 17.69
N ALA A 34 -2.48 -2.16 18.90
CA ALA A 34 -3.19 -1.70 20.08
C ALA A 34 -2.90 -0.21 20.37
N GLY A 35 -1.65 0.23 20.23
CA GLY A 35 -1.27 1.64 20.34
C GLY A 35 -1.94 2.52 19.27
N PHE A 36 -1.95 2.07 18.02
CA PHE A 36 -2.64 2.77 16.92
C PHE A 36 -4.15 2.86 17.16
N VAL A 37 -4.80 1.78 17.60
CA VAL A 37 -6.23 1.77 17.93
C VAL A 37 -6.52 2.72 19.09
N ALA A 38 -5.73 2.69 20.17
CA ALA A 38 -5.88 3.62 21.28
C ALA A 38 -5.74 5.08 20.83
N ALA A 39 -4.72 5.39 20.03
CA ALA A 39 -4.53 6.72 19.45
C ALA A 39 -5.70 7.14 18.55
N ALA A 40 -6.24 6.22 17.75
CA ALA A 40 -7.37 6.46 16.86
C ALA A 40 -8.68 6.70 17.63
N VAL A 41 -8.92 5.96 18.70
CA VAL A 41 -10.06 6.17 19.61
C VAL A 41 -9.94 7.52 20.31
N VAL A 42 -8.77 7.84 20.89
CA VAL A 42 -8.53 9.14 21.54
C VAL A 42 -8.70 10.30 20.56
N SER A 43 -8.17 10.16 19.35
CA SER A 43 -8.36 11.13 18.27
C SER A 43 -9.84 11.30 17.95
N TRP A 44 -10.58 10.21 17.74
CA TRP A 44 -12.02 10.28 17.46
C TRP A 44 -12.78 11.00 18.58
N TYR A 45 -12.48 10.72 19.85
CA TYR A 45 -13.12 11.42 20.97
C TYR A 45 -12.85 12.92 20.97
N ARG A 46 -11.63 13.35 20.60
CA ARG A 46 -11.21 14.76 20.60
C ARG A 46 -11.70 15.55 19.39
N ILE A 47 -11.50 15.02 18.18
CA ILE A 47 -11.78 15.73 16.92
C ILE A 47 -13.09 15.33 16.24
N LYS A 48 -13.80 14.32 16.77
CA LYS A 48 -15.08 13.79 16.25
C LYS A 48 -15.02 13.34 14.79
N ARG A 49 -13.83 12.96 14.32
CA ARG A 49 -13.59 12.38 12.98
C ARG A 49 -13.14 10.93 13.12
N PRO A 50 -13.89 9.95 12.57
CA PRO A 50 -13.53 8.54 12.67
C PRO A 50 -12.48 8.10 11.64
N THR A 51 -11.91 9.04 10.86
CA THR A 51 -11.01 8.75 9.73
C THR A 51 -9.88 7.79 10.11
N PHE A 52 -9.21 8.02 11.24
CA PHE A 52 -8.11 7.16 11.65
C PHE A 52 -8.56 5.72 11.93
N LEU A 53 -9.67 5.53 12.64
CA LEU A 53 -10.22 4.19 12.91
C LEU A 53 -10.66 3.48 11.63
N LEU A 54 -11.32 4.20 10.72
CA LEU A 54 -11.73 3.65 9.43
C LEU A 54 -10.52 3.26 8.57
N MET A 55 -9.43 4.01 8.64
CA MET A 55 -8.19 3.65 7.96
C MET A 55 -7.52 2.42 8.55
N LEU A 56 -7.52 2.25 9.88
CA LEU A 56 -7.01 1.02 10.51
C LEU A 56 -7.83 -0.21 10.10
N ALA A 57 -9.17 -0.09 10.11
CA ALA A 57 -10.05 -1.13 9.60
C ALA A 57 -9.85 -1.38 8.10
N GLY A 58 -9.59 -0.32 7.33
CA GLY A 58 -9.25 -0.44 5.91
C GLY A 58 -7.91 -1.13 5.67
N GLY A 59 -6.93 -0.96 6.55
CA GLY A 59 -5.68 -1.73 6.53
C GLY A 59 -5.92 -3.22 6.75
N TYR A 60 -6.83 -3.60 7.66
CA TYR A 60 -7.26 -5.00 7.80
C TYR A 60 -7.90 -5.52 6.50
N ILE A 61 -8.83 -4.76 5.89
CA ILE A 61 -9.44 -5.13 4.60
C ILE A 61 -8.37 -5.25 3.50
N CYS A 62 -7.39 -4.36 3.49
CA CYS A 62 -6.26 -4.40 2.57
C CYS A 62 -5.45 -5.70 2.66
N SER A 63 -5.40 -6.36 3.82
CA SER A 63 -4.67 -7.64 3.98
C SER A 63 -5.20 -8.76 3.09
N PHE A 64 -6.44 -8.69 2.62
CA PHE A 64 -7.00 -9.65 1.67
C PHE A 64 -6.35 -9.56 0.27
N ASN A 65 -5.56 -8.53 0.00
CA ASN A 65 -4.72 -8.44 -1.20
C ASN A 65 -3.46 -9.30 -1.11
N GLU A 66 -3.03 -9.68 0.10
CA GLU A 66 -1.75 -10.36 0.33
C GLU A 66 -1.58 -11.63 -0.51
N PRO A 67 -2.56 -12.56 -0.56
CA PRO A 67 -2.44 -13.79 -1.37
C PRO A 67 -2.13 -13.55 -2.84
N LEU A 68 -2.64 -12.45 -3.40
CA LEU A 68 -2.47 -12.10 -4.82
C LEU A 68 -1.09 -11.47 -5.05
N ILE A 69 -0.67 -10.54 -4.18
CA ILE A 69 0.66 -9.96 -4.32
C ILE A 69 1.74 -11.00 -4.04
N ASP A 70 1.56 -11.90 -3.08
CA ASP A 70 2.47 -13.02 -2.82
C ASP A 70 2.70 -13.87 -4.06
N PHE A 71 1.63 -14.12 -4.81
CA PHE A 71 1.73 -14.81 -6.08
C PHE A 71 2.50 -13.99 -7.12
N LEU A 72 2.21 -12.70 -7.26
CA LEU A 72 2.85 -11.82 -8.26
C LEU A 72 4.32 -11.55 -7.99
N CYS A 73 4.71 -11.42 -6.71
CA CYS A 73 6.08 -11.11 -6.31
C CYS A 73 6.91 -12.34 -5.97
N HIS A 74 6.31 -13.53 -6.05
CA HIS A 74 6.88 -14.79 -5.59
C HIS A 74 7.32 -14.73 -4.11
N CYS A 75 6.45 -14.20 -3.25
CA CYS A 75 6.60 -14.29 -1.80
C CYS A 75 5.86 -15.54 -1.27
N PHE A 76 6.42 -16.15 -0.23
CA PHE A 76 5.80 -17.31 0.40
C PHE A 76 5.92 -17.29 1.92
N PHE A 77 4.78 -17.55 2.56
CA PHE A 77 4.65 -17.81 4.00
C PHE A 77 4.36 -19.30 4.23
N PRO A 78 5.07 -19.96 5.16
CA PRO A 78 4.71 -21.31 5.58
C PRO A 78 3.31 -21.35 6.24
N ALA A 79 2.59 -22.46 6.05
CA ALA A 79 1.16 -22.57 6.38
C ALA A 79 0.84 -23.22 7.73
N ASP A 80 1.85 -23.70 8.46
CA ASP A 80 1.75 -24.49 9.70
C ASP A 80 1.78 -23.64 11.00
N GLY A 81 1.80 -22.31 10.89
CA GLY A 81 1.80 -21.39 12.02
C GLY A 81 0.42 -20.79 12.36
N TRP A 82 0.41 -19.64 13.04
CA TRP A 82 -0.78 -18.85 13.32
C TRP A 82 -1.31 -18.15 12.07
N VAL A 83 -2.25 -18.80 11.39
CA VAL A 83 -2.92 -18.31 10.18
C VAL A 83 -4.12 -17.44 10.55
N GLY A 84 -4.25 -16.28 9.90
CA GLY A 84 -5.41 -15.41 10.07
C GLY A 84 -6.51 -15.65 9.04
N HIS A 85 -6.14 -15.87 7.78
CA HIS A 85 -7.04 -16.32 6.73
C HIS A 85 -6.29 -17.07 5.63
N THR A 86 -7.01 -17.89 4.87
CA THR A 86 -6.48 -18.61 3.72
C THR A 86 -7.35 -18.30 2.50
N VAL A 87 -6.74 -17.78 1.43
CA VAL A 87 -7.41 -17.49 0.16
C VAL A 87 -6.48 -17.93 -0.97
N PHE A 88 -7.02 -18.49 -2.06
CA PHE A 88 -6.23 -19.01 -3.19
C PHE A 88 -5.13 -20.00 -2.79
N HIS A 89 -5.38 -20.83 -1.76
CA HIS A 89 -4.39 -21.75 -1.18
C HIS A 89 -3.11 -21.08 -0.63
N ARG A 90 -3.18 -19.79 -0.33
CA ARG A 90 -2.15 -19.06 0.43
C ARG A 90 -2.67 -18.78 1.82
N SER A 91 -1.97 -19.30 2.82
CA SER A 91 -2.26 -19.04 4.22
C SER A 91 -1.52 -17.79 4.65
N ILE A 92 -2.26 -16.76 5.04
CA ILE A 92 -1.69 -15.48 5.46
C ILE A 92 -1.56 -15.49 6.99
N PRO A 93 -0.33 -15.35 7.52
CA PRO A 93 -0.11 -15.31 8.96
C PRO A 93 -0.78 -14.10 9.62
N ILE A 94 -1.20 -14.25 10.88
CA ILE A 94 -1.80 -13.15 11.65
C ILE A 94 -0.89 -11.92 11.73
N TRP A 95 0.43 -12.11 11.87
CA TRP A 95 1.37 -11.01 11.96
C TRP A 95 1.41 -10.17 10.68
N VAL A 96 1.22 -10.78 9.50
CA VAL A 96 1.12 -10.06 8.22
C VAL A 96 -0.12 -9.17 8.21
N ILE A 97 -1.26 -9.69 8.65
CA ILE A 97 -2.50 -8.92 8.77
C ILE A 97 -2.31 -7.71 9.69
N LEU A 98 -1.62 -7.90 10.83
CA LEU A 98 -1.30 -6.81 11.75
C LEU A 98 -0.36 -5.77 11.11
N ALA A 99 0.63 -6.21 10.32
CA ALA A 99 1.49 -5.32 9.56
C ALA A 99 0.66 -4.47 8.58
N TYR A 100 -0.29 -5.08 7.86
CA TYR A 100 -1.18 -4.36 6.94
C TYR A 100 -2.00 -3.25 7.62
N VAL A 101 -2.53 -3.52 8.82
CA VAL A 101 -3.25 -2.52 9.63
C VAL A 101 -2.34 -1.32 9.95
N ILE A 102 -1.07 -1.58 10.27
CA ILE A 102 -0.10 -0.53 10.61
C ILE A 102 0.35 0.23 9.35
N PHE A 103 0.88 -0.44 8.33
CA PHE A 103 1.50 0.22 7.18
C PHE A 103 0.46 0.90 6.27
N TYR A 104 -0.57 0.18 5.84
CA TYR A 104 -1.55 0.68 4.88
C TYR A 104 -2.73 1.40 5.53
N GLY A 105 -3.00 1.13 6.81
CA GLY A 105 -3.96 1.90 7.60
C GLY A 105 -3.29 3.05 8.34
N GLY A 106 -2.52 2.70 9.36
CA GLY A 106 -2.02 3.65 10.35
C GLY A 106 -1.01 4.66 9.83
N LEU A 107 0.11 4.20 9.26
CA LEU A 107 1.15 5.06 8.72
C LEU A 107 0.65 5.88 7.53
N THR A 108 -0.22 5.31 6.71
CA THR A 108 -0.91 6.03 5.63
C THR A 108 -1.74 7.20 6.16
N TYR A 109 -2.47 7.03 7.26
CA TYR A 109 -3.17 8.14 7.94
C TYR A 109 -2.19 9.16 8.55
N LEU A 110 -1.12 8.73 9.21
CA LEU A 110 -0.13 9.66 9.76
C LEU A 110 0.54 10.50 8.66
N LEU A 111 0.76 9.90 7.49
CA LEU A 111 1.27 10.59 6.32
C LEU A 111 0.26 11.59 5.76
N SER A 112 -1.05 11.28 5.78
CA SER A 112 -2.09 12.25 5.40
C SER A 112 -2.13 13.45 6.35
N VAL A 113 -1.94 13.22 7.66
CA VAL A 113 -1.80 14.30 8.66
C VAL A 113 -0.55 15.13 8.42
N ALA A 114 0.58 14.50 8.05
CA ALA A 114 1.81 15.21 7.71
C ALA A 114 1.63 16.12 6.48
N PHE A 115 0.88 15.66 5.45
CA PHE A 115 0.52 16.49 4.30
C PHE A 115 -0.35 17.69 4.69
N GLU A 116 -1.36 17.50 5.55
CA GLU A 116 -2.18 18.59 6.08
C GLU A 116 -1.36 19.59 6.91
N GLY A 117 -0.33 19.10 7.61
CA GLY A 117 0.63 19.92 8.35
C GLY A 117 1.69 20.64 7.50
N GLY A 118 1.65 20.51 6.17
CA GLY A 118 2.55 21.23 5.27
C GLY A 118 3.96 20.66 5.19
N ILE A 119 4.14 19.35 5.39
CA ILE A 119 5.44 18.69 5.22
C ILE A 119 6.04 18.98 3.84
N THR A 120 7.36 19.16 3.77
CA THR A 120 8.03 19.48 2.50
C THR A 120 8.36 18.23 1.69
N ARG A 121 8.46 18.38 0.37
CA ARG A 121 8.93 17.31 -0.55
C ARG A 121 10.29 16.73 -0.13
N ARG A 122 11.23 17.58 0.33
CA ARG A 122 12.55 17.15 0.79
C ARG A 122 12.44 16.27 2.03
N THR A 123 11.66 16.69 3.02
CA THR A 123 11.44 15.93 4.25
C THR A 123 10.82 14.57 3.96
N LEU A 124 9.87 14.49 3.01
CA LEU A 124 9.26 13.24 2.60
C LEU A 124 10.25 12.27 1.95
N TRP A 125 11.08 12.74 1.02
CA TRP A 125 12.09 11.88 0.40
C TRP A 125 13.13 11.36 1.41
N ILE A 126 13.54 12.20 2.37
CA ILE A 126 14.38 11.75 3.49
C ILE A 126 13.63 10.71 4.33
N GLY A 127 12.37 10.97 4.66
CA GLY A 127 11.52 10.06 5.42
C GLY A 127 11.35 8.70 4.74
N ILE A 128 11.15 8.67 3.42
CA ILE A 128 11.06 7.43 2.62
C ILE A 128 12.39 6.68 2.66
N GLY A 129 13.53 7.36 2.54
CA GLY A 129 14.85 6.75 2.64
C GLY A 129 15.12 6.13 4.02
N VAL A 130 14.83 6.88 5.08
CA VAL A 130 14.95 6.39 6.48
C VAL A 130 14.02 5.22 6.73
N TRP A 131 12.76 5.33 6.30
CA TRP A 131 11.78 4.26 6.41
C TRP A 131 12.23 3.00 5.67
N GLY A 132 12.75 3.14 4.45
CA GLY A 132 13.27 2.01 3.67
C GLY A 132 14.44 1.31 4.36
N ALA A 133 15.35 2.07 4.97
CA ALA A 133 16.46 1.51 5.74
C ALA A 133 15.97 0.75 7.00
N LEU A 134 15.00 1.32 7.73
CA LEU A 134 14.40 0.67 8.90
C LEU A 134 13.60 -0.58 8.49
N ASN A 135 12.93 -0.55 7.34
CA ASN A 135 12.25 -1.72 6.78
C ASN A 135 13.26 -2.83 6.52
N LEU A 136 14.35 -2.56 5.79
CA LEU A 136 15.40 -3.56 5.55
C LEU A 136 16.00 -4.12 6.85
N ALA A 137 16.26 -3.26 7.84
CA ALA A 137 16.78 -3.68 9.13
C ALA A 137 15.84 -4.65 9.87
N MET A 138 14.53 -4.54 9.64
CA MET A 138 13.50 -5.42 10.21
C MET A 138 13.29 -6.68 9.36
N GLU A 139 13.27 -6.55 8.03
CA GLU A 139 12.98 -7.65 7.10
C GLU A 139 14.11 -8.70 7.05
N ILE A 140 15.37 -8.25 7.05
CA ILE A 140 16.52 -9.17 6.93
C ILE A 140 16.53 -10.23 8.03
N PRO A 141 16.34 -9.90 9.33
CA PRO A 141 16.17 -10.90 10.38
C PRO A 141 15.00 -11.87 10.14
N LEU A 142 13.85 -11.39 9.66
CA LEU A 142 12.68 -12.24 9.40
C LEU A 142 12.95 -13.24 8.27
N LEU A 143 13.55 -12.77 7.17
CA LEU A 143 13.95 -13.60 6.04
C LEU A 143 15.03 -14.61 6.43
N HIS A 144 16.05 -14.20 7.19
CA HIS A 144 17.08 -15.11 7.70
C HIS A 144 16.51 -16.17 8.65
N SER A 145 15.44 -15.85 9.37
CA SER A 145 14.72 -16.81 10.21
C SER A 145 13.86 -17.79 9.41
N LYS A 146 13.67 -17.56 8.10
CA LYS A 146 12.78 -18.30 7.19
C LYS A 146 11.30 -18.20 7.61
N LEU A 147 10.92 -17.12 8.28
CA LEU A 147 9.52 -16.86 8.60
C LEU A 147 8.68 -16.61 7.34
N TYR A 148 9.32 -16.09 6.31
CA TYR A 148 8.84 -16.00 4.95
C TYR A 148 10.06 -15.87 4.01
N LEU A 149 9.86 -15.97 2.70
CA LEU A 149 10.91 -15.74 1.72
C LEU A 149 10.35 -15.25 0.38
N TYR A 150 11.24 -14.69 -0.44
CA TYR A 150 11.01 -14.51 -1.87
C TYR A 150 11.70 -15.65 -2.64
N TYR A 151 10.95 -16.36 -3.47
CA TYR A 151 11.46 -17.48 -4.26
C TYR A 151 11.67 -17.10 -5.73
N GLY A 152 12.40 -17.97 -6.45
CA GLY A 152 12.81 -17.74 -7.83
C GLY A 152 13.99 -16.77 -7.95
N ASP A 153 14.37 -16.49 -9.20
CA ASP A 153 15.42 -15.52 -9.51
C ASP A 153 14.88 -14.08 -9.43
N GLN A 154 15.14 -13.44 -8.28
CA GLN A 154 14.68 -12.12 -7.89
C GLN A 154 15.73 -11.04 -8.16
N PRO A 155 15.37 -9.93 -8.84
CA PRO A 155 16.25 -8.78 -9.04
C PRO A 155 16.56 -7.99 -7.76
N PHE A 156 17.77 -7.42 -7.69
CA PHE A 156 18.19 -6.45 -6.65
C PHE A 156 17.92 -6.91 -5.21
N VAL A 157 18.24 -8.17 -4.90
CA VAL A 157 18.03 -8.74 -3.56
C VAL A 157 19.12 -8.29 -2.58
N VAL A 158 18.71 -7.85 -1.39
CA VAL A 158 19.58 -7.54 -0.26
C VAL A 158 19.11 -8.33 0.96
N GLY A 159 19.94 -9.25 1.47
CA GLY A 159 19.60 -10.08 2.62
C GLY A 159 18.32 -10.92 2.44
N GLY A 160 18.01 -11.31 1.21
CA GLY A 160 16.79 -12.04 0.83
C GLY A 160 15.60 -11.15 0.44
N PHE A 161 15.70 -9.82 0.62
CA PHE A 161 14.63 -8.87 0.32
C PHE A 161 14.83 -8.20 -1.05
N PRO A 162 13.88 -8.30 -2.01
CA PRO A 162 13.95 -7.57 -3.27
C PRO A 162 13.67 -6.07 -3.06
N LEU A 163 14.62 -5.20 -3.40
CA LEU A 163 14.51 -3.76 -3.15
C LEU A 163 13.33 -3.08 -3.88
N SER A 164 12.81 -3.69 -4.95
CA SER A 164 11.63 -3.20 -5.66
C SER A 164 10.38 -3.13 -4.76
N GLN A 165 10.27 -4.02 -3.78
CA GLN A 165 9.12 -4.08 -2.87
C GLN A 165 9.02 -2.83 -1.98
N LEU A 166 10.15 -2.21 -1.61
CA LEU A 166 10.14 -0.93 -0.89
C LEU A 166 9.43 0.16 -1.68
N VAL A 167 9.65 0.19 -3.00
CA VAL A 167 9.07 1.19 -3.89
C VAL A 167 7.56 0.97 -4.01
N PHE A 168 7.11 -0.26 -4.17
CA PHE A 168 5.68 -0.58 -4.33
C PHE A 168 4.90 -0.29 -3.03
N ASN A 169 5.43 -0.72 -1.89
CA ASN A 169 4.82 -0.47 -0.57
C ASN A 169 4.73 1.02 -0.26
N ALA A 170 5.79 1.78 -0.56
CA ALA A 170 5.81 3.24 -0.40
C ALA A 170 4.79 3.92 -1.34
N PHE A 171 4.72 3.50 -2.61
CA PHE A 171 3.78 4.05 -3.59
C PHE A 171 2.33 3.89 -3.13
N GLY A 172 1.92 2.67 -2.74
CA GLY A 172 0.54 2.40 -2.34
C GLY A 172 0.11 3.20 -1.10
N SER A 173 1.00 3.32 -0.12
CA SER A 173 0.77 4.10 1.10
C SER A 173 0.70 5.60 0.83
N LEU A 174 1.61 6.12 0.00
CA LEU A 174 1.60 7.53 -0.42
C LEU A 174 0.33 7.89 -1.20
N LEU A 175 -0.09 7.01 -2.12
CA LEU A 175 -1.33 7.22 -2.87
C LEU A 175 -2.53 7.27 -1.94
N GLY A 176 -2.61 6.35 -0.96
CA GLY A 176 -3.62 6.36 0.09
C GLY A 176 -3.67 7.69 0.84
N ALA A 177 -2.51 8.18 1.29
CA ALA A 177 -2.41 9.44 2.00
C ALA A 177 -2.84 10.65 1.14
N VAL A 178 -2.42 10.68 -0.14
CA VAL A 178 -2.84 11.73 -1.08
C VAL A 178 -4.35 11.70 -1.31
N VAL A 179 -4.95 10.51 -1.49
CA VAL A 179 -6.41 10.35 -1.66
C VAL A 179 -7.15 10.92 -0.45
N ILE A 180 -6.74 10.56 0.76
CA ILE A 180 -7.41 11.02 1.99
C ILE A 180 -7.30 12.54 2.14
N THR A 181 -6.10 13.11 1.93
CA THR A 181 -5.87 14.54 2.10
C THR A 181 -6.54 15.36 1.00
N ARG A 182 -6.33 15.00 -0.26
CA ARG A 182 -6.73 15.81 -1.43
C ARG A 182 -8.15 15.56 -1.90
N LEU A 183 -8.72 14.38 -1.60
CA LEU A 183 -10.12 14.06 -1.84
C LEU A 183 -10.94 14.03 -0.55
N SER A 184 -10.50 14.73 0.50
CA SER A 184 -11.20 14.83 1.79
C SER A 184 -12.68 15.26 1.66
N TRP A 185 -13.01 16.06 0.64
CA TRP A 185 -14.37 16.48 0.31
C TRP A 185 -15.30 15.31 -0.10
N LEU A 186 -14.76 14.21 -0.61
CA LEU A 186 -15.51 13.00 -0.96
C LEU A 186 -15.97 12.23 0.29
N PHE A 187 -15.17 12.28 1.37
CA PHE A 187 -15.37 11.48 2.59
C PHE A 187 -16.28 12.19 3.60
N THR A 188 -17.51 12.52 3.16
CA THR A 188 -18.51 13.24 3.97
C THR A 188 -19.79 12.41 4.15
N GLY A 189 -20.46 12.55 5.31
CA GLY A 189 -21.66 11.78 5.64
C GLY A 189 -21.41 10.26 5.57
N ALA A 190 -22.32 9.52 4.95
CA ALA A 190 -22.19 8.07 4.74
C ALA A 190 -20.98 7.68 3.87
N ARG A 191 -20.51 8.57 2.99
CA ARG A 191 -19.34 8.32 2.13
C ARG A 191 -18.03 8.19 2.90
N ARG A 192 -18.02 8.54 4.20
CA ARG A 192 -16.89 8.23 5.09
C ARG A 192 -16.56 6.74 5.11
N LEU A 193 -17.55 5.87 4.91
CA LEU A 193 -17.33 4.42 4.86
C LEU A 193 -16.43 3.98 3.70
N LEU A 194 -16.27 4.81 2.65
CA LEU A 194 -15.32 4.53 1.57
C LEU A 194 -13.86 4.49 2.07
N LEU A 195 -13.55 5.12 3.21
CA LEU A 195 -12.22 5.03 3.82
C LEU A 195 -11.83 3.58 4.18
N LEU A 196 -12.80 2.69 4.37
CA LEU A 196 -12.56 1.26 4.59
C LEU A 196 -11.93 0.57 3.38
N VAL A 197 -12.18 1.05 2.16
CA VAL A 197 -11.66 0.45 0.93
C VAL A 197 -10.50 1.22 0.32
N VAL A 198 -10.20 2.42 0.82
CA VAL A 198 -9.10 3.25 0.31
C VAL A 198 -7.76 2.49 0.37
N PRO A 199 -7.31 1.94 1.52
CA PRO A 199 -6.05 1.20 1.58
C PRO A 199 -5.95 0.06 0.57
N PHE A 200 -7.03 -0.71 0.43
CA PHE A 200 -7.11 -1.84 -0.49
C PHE A 200 -6.87 -1.38 -1.95
N VAL A 201 -7.60 -0.36 -2.41
CA VAL A 201 -7.52 0.12 -3.79
C VAL A 201 -6.17 0.79 -4.07
N THR A 202 -5.67 1.61 -3.14
CA THR A 202 -4.41 2.34 -3.38
C THR A 202 -3.20 1.42 -3.31
N PHE A 203 -3.24 0.37 -2.48
CA PHE A 203 -2.20 -0.63 -2.48
C PHE A 203 -2.21 -1.46 -3.77
N MET A 204 -3.36 -1.95 -4.24
CA MET A 204 -3.44 -2.63 -5.54
C MET A 204 -2.94 -1.76 -6.71
N SER A 205 -3.13 -0.45 -6.63
CA SER A 205 -2.62 0.48 -7.67
C SER A 205 -1.08 0.45 -7.77
N SER A 206 -0.37 0.09 -6.69
CA SER A 206 1.08 -0.12 -6.73
C SER A 206 1.48 -1.29 -7.62
N TRP A 207 0.57 -2.26 -7.84
CA TRP A 207 0.88 -3.40 -8.68
C TRP A 207 0.99 -3.00 -10.14
N VAL A 208 0.27 -1.96 -10.56
CA VAL A 208 0.33 -1.44 -11.94
C VAL A 208 1.75 -0.94 -12.25
N VAL A 209 2.40 -0.25 -11.32
CA VAL A 209 3.79 0.17 -11.52
C VAL A 209 4.78 -1.00 -11.38
N GLY A 210 4.41 -2.05 -10.65
CA GLY A 210 5.17 -3.30 -10.53
C GLY A 210 4.98 -4.30 -11.67
N MET A 211 3.97 -4.12 -12.53
CA MET A 211 3.59 -5.08 -13.56
C MET A 211 4.73 -5.51 -14.47
N PRO A 212 5.62 -4.62 -14.96
CA PRO A 212 6.73 -5.07 -15.81
C PRO A 212 7.56 -6.17 -15.14
N LEU A 213 7.86 -6.04 -13.84
CA LEU A 213 8.56 -7.07 -13.07
C LEU A 213 7.70 -8.32 -12.84
N PHE A 214 6.46 -8.16 -12.38
CA PHE A 214 5.59 -9.30 -12.07
C PHE A 214 5.32 -10.20 -13.28
N LEU A 215 5.17 -9.60 -14.46
CA LEU A 215 4.95 -10.33 -15.70
C LEU A 215 6.14 -11.22 -16.09
N VAL A 216 7.38 -10.83 -15.75
CA VAL A 216 8.57 -11.60 -16.12
C VAL A 216 9.02 -12.57 -15.02
N LEU A 217 8.67 -12.33 -13.75
CA LEU A 217 9.02 -13.24 -12.65
C LEU A 217 8.43 -14.65 -12.87
N GLY A 218 7.19 -14.74 -13.36
CA GLY A 218 6.49 -15.99 -13.63
C GLY A 218 6.84 -16.66 -14.97
N THR A 219 7.98 -16.33 -15.58
CA THR A 219 8.38 -16.82 -16.92
C THR A 219 9.80 -17.39 -16.91
N ASP A 220 10.19 -18.04 -18.01
CA ASP A 220 11.56 -18.50 -18.28
C ASP A 220 12.49 -17.38 -18.76
N ALA A 221 12.09 -16.11 -18.62
CA ALA A 221 12.90 -14.97 -19.01
C ALA A 221 14.26 -14.97 -18.29
N PRO A 222 15.37 -14.68 -19.01
CA PRO A 222 16.70 -14.70 -18.43
C PRO A 222 16.87 -13.58 -17.40
N HIS A 223 17.78 -13.77 -16.44
CA HIS A 223 18.05 -12.83 -15.34
C HIS A 223 18.17 -11.36 -15.79
N GLY A 224 18.87 -11.11 -16.91
CA GLY A 224 19.02 -9.75 -17.45
C GLY A 224 17.69 -9.06 -17.82
N VAL A 225 16.70 -9.81 -18.31
CA VAL A 225 15.36 -9.29 -18.60
C VAL A 225 14.62 -8.99 -17.30
N ARG A 226 14.74 -9.85 -16.28
CA ARG A 226 14.17 -9.63 -14.95
C ARG A 226 14.75 -8.37 -14.30
N MET A 227 16.07 -8.18 -14.39
CA MET A 227 16.75 -6.97 -13.92
C MET A 227 16.24 -5.71 -14.63
N LEU A 228 16.13 -5.74 -15.97
CA LEU A 228 15.59 -4.61 -16.73
C LEU A 228 14.14 -4.29 -16.33
N ALA A 229 13.29 -5.31 -16.20
CA ALA A 229 11.90 -5.15 -15.80
C ALA A 229 11.77 -4.58 -14.37
N ALA A 230 12.64 -4.98 -13.45
CA ALA A 230 12.73 -4.39 -12.12
C ALA A 230 13.15 -2.92 -12.18
N VAL A 231 14.15 -2.55 -12.99
CA VAL A 231 14.56 -1.14 -13.18
C VAL A 231 13.39 -0.31 -13.71
N VAL A 232 12.68 -0.79 -14.73
CA VAL A 232 11.51 -0.08 -15.30
C VAL A 232 10.43 0.08 -14.23
N SER A 233 10.10 -0.97 -13.50
CA SER A 233 9.08 -0.94 -12.45
C SER A 233 9.43 0.03 -11.31
N MET A 234 10.68 0.00 -10.85
CA MET A 234 11.17 0.91 -9.82
C MET A 234 11.20 2.36 -10.32
N ALA A 235 11.60 2.61 -11.56
CA ALA A 235 11.59 3.95 -12.15
C ALA A 235 10.17 4.52 -12.23
N LEU A 236 9.19 3.71 -12.70
CA LEU A 236 7.78 4.08 -12.70
C LEU A 236 7.26 4.36 -11.28
N GLY A 237 7.58 3.49 -10.32
CA GLY A 237 7.19 3.66 -8.93
C GLY A 237 7.79 4.91 -8.29
N LEU A 238 9.07 5.18 -8.49
CA LEU A 238 9.75 6.38 -7.95
C LEU A 238 9.24 7.67 -8.59
N PHE A 239 9.01 7.67 -9.91
CA PHE A 239 8.38 8.80 -10.61
C PHE A 239 6.95 9.05 -10.09
N GLY A 240 6.20 7.97 -9.90
CA GLY A 240 4.88 7.98 -9.31
C GLY A 240 4.88 8.54 -7.89
N ILE A 241 5.78 8.07 -7.03
CA ILE A 241 6.00 8.59 -5.67
C ILE A 241 6.29 10.09 -5.71
N ASP A 242 7.20 10.55 -6.58
CA ASP A 242 7.50 11.99 -6.67
C ASP A 242 6.26 12.80 -7.02
N THR A 243 5.48 12.30 -7.98
CA THR A 243 4.25 12.93 -8.44
C THR A 243 3.20 12.98 -7.32
N LEU A 244 3.05 11.89 -6.58
CA LEU A 244 2.17 11.81 -5.40
C LEU A 244 2.60 12.77 -4.31
N ILE A 245 3.91 12.92 -4.05
CA ILE A 245 4.42 13.92 -3.11
C ILE A 245 4.05 15.33 -3.56
N ARG A 246 4.13 15.65 -4.86
CA ARG A 246 3.73 16.97 -5.38
C ARG A 246 2.24 17.24 -5.22
N PHE A 247 1.39 16.23 -5.43
CA PHE A 247 -0.03 16.33 -5.11
C PHE A 247 -0.26 16.48 -3.60
N GLY A 248 0.36 15.63 -2.78
CA GLY A 248 0.22 15.63 -1.33
C GLY A 248 0.68 16.94 -0.69
N THR A 249 1.74 17.56 -1.20
CA THR A 249 2.23 18.88 -0.75
C THR A 249 1.49 20.07 -1.36
N GLY A 250 0.61 19.83 -2.34
CA GLY A 250 -0.23 20.87 -2.95
C GLY A 250 0.47 21.71 -4.02
N GLN A 251 1.66 21.28 -4.44
CA GLN A 251 2.34 21.82 -5.63
C GLN A 251 1.51 21.54 -6.88
N PHE A 252 0.92 20.34 -6.95
CA PHE A 252 -0.16 20.04 -7.88
C PHE A 252 -1.50 20.06 -7.12
N ARG A 253 -2.50 20.72 -7.70
CA ARG A 253 -3.82 20.88 -7.08
C ARG A 253 -4.88 20.19 -7.91
N LEU A 254 -5.66 19.34 -7.24
CA LEU A 254 -6.95 18.90 -7.76
C LEU A 254 -7.98 19.94 -7.33
N LEU A 255 -8.70 20.53 -8.29
CA LEU A 255 -9.75 21.47 -7.98
C LEU A 255 -10.98 20.67 -7.48
N PRO A 256 -11.58 21.05 -6.34
CA PRO A 256 -12.87 20.48 -5.97
C PRO A 256 -13.91 20.83 -7.04
N PRO A 257 -14.94 19.99 -7.24
CA PRO A 257 -16.06 20.37 -8.09
C PRO A 257 -16.60 21.73 -7.65
N VAL A 258 -16.70 22.68 -8.60
CA VAL A 258 -17.35 23.96 -8.32
C VAL A 258 -18.78 23.65 -7.93
N ALA A 259 -19.19 24.07 -6.72
CA ALA A 259 -20.59 23.97 -6.34
C ALA A 259 -21.41 24.69 -7.41
N ALA A 260 -22.36 23.99 -8.03
CA ALA A 260 -23.25 24.61 -9.00
C ALA A 260 -23.87 25.84 -8.34
N ALA A 261 -23.76 26.99 -9.00
CA ALA A 261 -24.26 28.24 -8.47
C ALA A 261 -25.75 28.05 -8.13
N GLN A 262 -26.08 28.23 -6.86
CA GLN A 262 -27.45 28.24 -6.40
C GLN A 262 -27.96 29.67 -6.52
N ASP A 263 -29.19 29.87 -7.01
CA ASP A 263 -29.83 31.17 -6.94
C ASP A 263 -30.16 31.55 -5.47
N ALA A 264 -30.67 32.76 -5.25
CA ALA A 264 -31.03 33.25 -3.92
C ALA A 264 -32.06 32.35 -3.19
N ASP A 265 -32.76 31.47 -3.92
CA ASP A 265 -33.77 30.54 -3.43
C ASP A 265 -33.23 29.09 -3.29
N GLY A 266 -31.92 28.87 -3.49
CA GLY A 266 -31.26 27.57 -3.33
C GLY A 266 -31.44 26.61 -4.51
N ARG A 267 -32.02 27.05 -5.64
CA ARG A 267 -32.19 26.22 -6.83
C ARG A 267 -30.89 26.17 -7.62
N LEU A 268 -30.54 24.98 -8.09
CA LEU A 268 -29.40 24.78 -9.00
C LEU A 268 -29.65 25.59 -10.28
N LEU A 269 -28.79 26.58 -10.55
CA LEU A 269 -28.82 27.28 -11.84
C LEU A 269 -28.45 26.27 -12.92
N ALA A 270 -29.44 25.91 -13.76
CA ALA A 270 -29.19 25.09 -14.94
C ALA A 270 -28.10 25.77 -15.77
N ALA A 271 -27.07 25.01 -16.14
CA ALA A 271 -26.02 25.50 -17.03
C ALA A 271 -26.67 25.96 -18.33
N ASN A 272 -26.72 27.28 -18.54
CA ASN A 272 -27.36 27.88 -19.68
C ASN A 272 -26.56 27.52 -20.95
N PRO A 273 -27.10 26.77 -21.92
CA PRO A 273 -26.35 26.34 -23.10
C PRO A 273 -26.00 27.50 -24.06
N ASP A 274 -26.63 28.68 -23.91
CA ASP A 274 -26.63 29.74 -24.91
C ASP A 274 -25.66 30.90 -24.64
N ARG A 275 -24.36 30.62 -24.44
CA ARG A 275 -23.32 31.67 -24.43
C ARG A 275 -22.22 31.48 -25.48
N SER A 276 -22.56 30.95 -26.65
CA SER A 276 -21.67 30.95 -27.83
C SER A 276 -22.22 31.76 -29.02
N ALA A 277 -23.25 32.58 -28.84
CA ALA A 277 -23.67 33.53 -29.86
C ALA A 277 -23.87 34.92 -29.25
N VAL A 278 -23.41 35.94 -29.98
CA VAL A 278 -23.51 37.39 -29.74
C VAL A 278 -22.29 38.01 -29.04
N GLY A 279 -21.40 38.56 -29.88
CA GLY A 279 -20.43 39.58 -29.49
C GLY A 279 -19.25 39.75 -30.46
N ALA A 280 -19.55 40.34 -31.63
CA ALA A 280 -18.71 41.07 -32.59
C ALA A 280 -17.20 40.75 -32.72
#